data_AF-A0A7V8V7R2-F1
#
_entry.id   AF-A0A7V8V7R2-F1
#
_cell.length_a   1.000
_cell.length_b   1.000
_cell.length_c   1.000
_cell.angle_alpha   90.00
_cell.angle_beta   90.00
_cell.angle_gamma   90.00
#
_symmetry.space_group_name_H-M   'P 1'
#
loop_
_entity.id
_entity.type
_entity.pdbx_description
1 polymer ?
#
loop_
_entity_poly.entity_id
_entity_poly.type
_entity_poly.pdbx_seq_one_letter_code
_entity_poly.pdbx_strand_id
1 'polypeptide(L)'
;MDTVKRHELETRLTSRHLLFGEWAYARHSVAYRRLPHYFFEFDIFDKQSGVFLDLAARMKLLAGSGIHTVPVIHQGSVTRKKLARLIGPSQYDSHFDNPHSGQADNLMEGIYLRTEADGKVTGRAKFVRPEFVEKIKQSTHWQHQVMVPNQLADDADIWP
;
A
#
# COMPACT_ATOMS: atom_id res chain seq x y z
N MET A 1 -18.03 -17.56 -13.68
CA MET A 1 -16.60 -17.26 -13.87
C MET A 1 -15.91 -16.84 -12.57
N ASP A 2 -16.65 -16.37 -11.54
CA ASP A 2 -16.10 -16.01 -10.21
C ASP A 2 -15.49 -17.16 -9.39
N THR A 3 -15.85 -18.42 -9.67
CA THR A 3 -15.42 -19.57 -8.84
C THR A 3 -13.97 -19.99 -9.07
N VAL A 4 -13.39 -19.73 -10.24
CA VAL A 4 -12.06 -20.25 -10.59
C VAL A 4 -10.93 -19.48 -9.89
N LYS A 5 -11.09 -18.18 -9.66
CA LYS A 5 -10.01 -17.28 -9.19
C LYS A 5 -9.83 -17.30 -7.67
N ARG A 6 -10.93 -17.49 -6.93
CA ARG A 6 -10.89 -17.74 -5.48
C ARG A 6 -9.96 -18.92 -5.14
N HIS A 7 -9.92 -19.93 -6.00
CA HIS A 7 -9.08 -21.11 -5.81
C HIS A 7 -7.58 -20.84 -5.99
N GLU A 8 -7.14 -19.86 -6.78
CA GLU A 8 -5.71 -19.63 -7.00
C GLU A 8 -5.00 -19.02 -5.79
N LEU A 9 -5.60 -17.99 -5.17
CA LEU A 9 -5.04 -17.39 -3.95
C LEU A 9 -5.15 -18.33 -2.75
N GLU A 10 -6.25 -19.07 -2.63
CA GLU A 10 -6.39 -20.11 -1.62
C GLU A 10 -5.30 -21.19 -1.78
N THR A 11 -4.99 -21.59 -3.02
CA THR A 11 -3.94 -22.58 -3.31
C THR A 11 -2.53 -22.03 -3.05
N ARG A 12 -2.28 -20.73 -3.30
CA ARG A 12 -0.97 -20.10 -3.07
C ARG A 12 -0.71 -19.79 -1.61
N LEU A 13 -1.67 -19.15 -0.94
CA LEU A 13 -1.53 -18.76 0.46
C LEU A 13 -1.63 -19.98 1.37
N THR A 14 -2.53 -20.92 1.04
CA THR A 14 -2.88 -22.11 1.83
C THR A 14 -3.25 -21.74 3.27
N SER A 15 -3.19 -22.71 4.19
CA SER A 15 -3.24 -22.45 5.62
C SER A 15 -1.91 -21.92 6.18
N ARG A 16 -0.89 -21.62 5.36
CA ARG A 16 0.45 -21.20 5.81
C ARG A 16 0.65 -19.68 5.83
N HIS A 17 0.24 -18.97 4.79
CA HIS A 17 0.57 -17.55 4.64
C HIS A 17 -0.60 -16.64 5.03
N LEU A 18 -0.30 -15.57 5.77
CA LEU A 18 -1.22 -14.46 6.01
C LEU A 18 -0.81 -13.29 5.11
N LEU A 19 -1.73 -12.88 4.24
CA LEU A 19 -1.55 -11.77 3.33
C LEU A 19 -2.04 -10.46 3.97
N PHE A 20 -1.18 -9.45 4.04
CA PHE A 20 -1.52 -8.11 4.51
C PHE A 20 -1.50 -7.14 3.34
N GLY A 21 -2.51 -6.28 3.29
CA GLY A 21 -2.58 -5.24 2.28
C GLY A 21 -3.50 -4.11 2.68
N GLU A 22 -3.43 -3.03 1.91
CA GLU A 22 -4.24 -1.83 2.05
C GLU A 22 -5.44 -1.90 1.09
N TRP A 23 -6.64 -1.72 1.64
CA TRP A 23 -7.87 -1.64 0.85
C TRP A 23 -8.22 -0.18 0.54
N ALA A 24 -7.74 0.31 -0.60
CA ALA A 24 -7.85 1.69 -1.05
C ALA A 24 -9.17 2.00 -1.78
N TYR A 25 -10.24 1.21 -1.59
CA TYR A 25 -11.55 1.52 -2.18
C TYR A 25 -12.15 2.81 -1.61
N ALA A 26 -12.18 2.94 -0.28
CA ALA A 26 -12.72 4.12 0.36
C ALA A 26 -11.68 5.23 0.42
N ARG A 27 -12.05 6.44 0.00
CA ARG A 27 -11.28 7.65 0.24
C ARG A 27 -11.28 7.94 1.74
N HIS A 28 -10.08 7.93 2.31
CA HIS A 28 -9.81 8.46 3.64
C HIS A 28 -9.37 9.93 3.50
N SER A 29 -8.10 10.24 3.75
CA SER A 29 -7.58 11.61 3.63
C SER A 29 -7.01 11.95 2.25
N VAL A 30 -6.64 10.93 1.46
CA VAL A 30 -6.10 11.09 0.10
C VAL A 30 -7.10 10.49 -0.88
N ALA A 31 -7.50 11.27 -1.89
CA ALA A 31 -8.24 10.77 -3.03
C ALA A 31 -7.26 10.23 -4.08
N TYR A 32 -7.51 9.04 -4.60
CA TYR A 32 -6.80 8.47 -5.74
C TYR A 32 -7.74 8.40 -6.94
N ARG A 33 -7.22 8.76 -8.11
CA ARG A 33 -8.02 8.83 -9.35
C ARG A 33 -7.62 7.81 -10.40
N ARG A 34 -6.47 7.15 -10.24
CA ARG A 34 -5.92 6.20 -11.23
C ARG A 34 -5.30 4.98 -10.55
N LEU A 35 -6.04 4.34 -9.65
CA LEU A 35 -5.57 3.10 -9.01
C LEU A 35 -5.60 1.94 -10.02
N PRO A 36 -4.53 1.14 -10.15
CA PRO A 36 -4.57 -0.09 -10.95
C PRO A 36 -5.42 -1.21 -10.30
N HIS A 37 -5.62 -1.15 -8.98
CA HIS A 37 -6.40 -2.11 -8.21
C HIS A 37 -6.84 -1.46 -6.88
N TYR A 38 -7.87 -1.97 -6.22
CA TYR A 38 -8.28 -1.45 -4.90
C TYR A 38 -7.50 -2.04 -3.73
N PHE A 39 -6.89 -3.20 -3.91
CA PHE A 39 -6.09 -3.88 -2.89
C PHE A 39 -4.61 -3.89 -3.26
N PHE A 40 -3.77 -3.45 -2.33
CA PHE A 40 -2.32 -3.49 -2.47
C PHE A 40 -1.69 -4.31 -1.34
N GLU A 41 -1.03 -5.40 -1.69
CA GLU A 41 -0.21 -6.18 -0.77
C GLU A 41 0.99 -5.35 -0.27
N PHE A 42 1.25 -5.41 1.03
CA PHE A 42 2.46 -4.80 1.59
C PHE A 42 3.25 -5.70 2.52
N ASP A 43 2.72 -6.83 3.00
CA ASP A 43 3.47 -7.82 3.77
C ASP A 43 2.81 -9.21 3.66
N ILE A 44 3.61 -10.27 3.76
CA ILE A 44 3.12 -11.65 3.92
C ILE A 44 3.83 -12.28 5.10
N PHE A 45 3.07 -12.83 6.04
CA PHE A 45 3.59 -13.57 7.18
C PHE A 45 3.50 -15.08 6.92
N ASP A 46 4.62 -15.77 7.06
CA ASP A 46 4.69 -17.22 7.04
C ASP A 46 4.51 -17.77 8.45
N LYS A 47 3.38 -18.44 8.69
CA LYS A 47 3.05 -19.00 10.01
C LYS A 47 3.95 -20.16 10.41
N GLN A 48 4.56 -20.86 9.45
CA GLN A 48 5.39 -22.02 9.76
C GLN A 48 6.75 -21.59 10.33
N SER A 49 7.39 -20.61 9.68
CA SER A 49 8.67 -20.05 10.14
C SER A 49 8.53 -18.88 11.10
N GLY A 50 7.32 -18.34 11.27
CA GLY A 50 7.04 -17.23 12.18
C GLY A 50 7.66 -15.91 11.76
N VAL A 51 7.83 -15.67 10.45
CA VAL A 51 8.49 -14.47 9.92
C VAL A 51 7.69 -13.80 8.82
N PHE A 52 7.92 -12.51 8.63
CA PHE A 52 7.50 -11.82 7.41
C PHE A 52 8.49 -12.11 6.28
N LEU A 53 7.97 -12.48 5.12
CA LEU A 53 8.74 -12.77 3.92
C LEU A 53 9.38 -11.49 3.35
N ASP A 54 10.59 -11.62 2.81
CA ASP A 54 11.23 -10.52 2.07
C ASP A 54 10.50 -10.18 0.75
N LEU A 55 10.86 -9.06 0.12
CA LEU A 55 10.22 -8.63 -1.13
C LEU A 55 10.32 -9.70 -2.22
N ALA A 56 11.48 -10.34 -2.39
CA ALA A 56 11.69 -11.32 -3.46
C ALA A 56 10.77 -12.54 -3.30
N ALA A 57 10.65 -13.07 -2.08
CA ALA A 57 9.77 -14.19 -1.76
C ALA A 57 8.30 -13.82 -1.95
N ARG A 58 7.88 -12.62 -1.54
CA ARG A 58 6.50 -12.12 -1.74
C ARG A 58 6.16 -12.00 -3.23
N MET A 59 7.02 -11.36 -4.02
CA MET A 59 6.83 -11.22 -5.46
C MET A 59 6.73 -12.58 -6.15
N LYS A 60 7.58 -13.54 -5.77
CA LYS A 60 7.52 -14.91 -6.29
C LYS A 60 6.21 -15.61 -5.93
N LEU A 61 5.74 -15.47 -4.70
CA LEU A 61 4.50 -16.10 -4.21
C LEU A 61 3.26 -15.56 -4.95
N LEU A 62 3.23 -14.24 -5.21
CA LEU A 62 2.12 -13.55 -5.86
C LEU A 62 2.22 -13.50 -7.39
N ALA A 63 3.30 -13.99 -7.99
CA ALA A 63 3.52 -13.90 -9.43
C ALA A 63 2.34 -14.48 -10.23
N GLY A 64 1.66 -13.64 -11.01
CA GLY A 64 0.51 -14.03 -11.83
C GLY A 64 -0.83 -14.17 -11.08
N SER A 65 -0.94 -13.73 -9.82
CA SER A 65 -2.22 -13.75 -9.09
C SER A 65 -3.12 -12.53 -9.34
N GLY A 66 -2.62 -11.52 -10.06
CA GLY A 66 -3.30 -10.22 -10.21
C GLY A 66 -3.23 -9.32 -8.96
N ILE A 67 -2.67 -9.79 -7.84
CA ILE A 67 -2.48 -8.94 -6.66
C ILE A 67 -1.32 -7.98 -6.87
N HIS A 68 -1.59 -6.68 -6.70
CA HIS A 68 -0.58 -5.64 -6.76
C HIS A 68 0.14 -5.50 -5.42
N THR A 69 1.46 -5.41 -5.43
CA THR A 69 2.24 -4.96 -4.26
C THR A 69 2.28 -3.43 -4.24
N VAL A 70 2.32 -2.81 -3.06
CA VAL A 70 2.56 -1.36 -2.91
C VAL A 70 3.83 -0.93 -3.67
N PRO A 71 3.88 0.28 -4.26
CA PRO A 71 5.03 0.71 -5.05
C PRO A 71 6.35 0.67 -4.29
N VAL A 72 7.35 0.01 -4.89
CA VAL A 72 8.74 0.06 -4.42
C VAL A 72 9.39 1.29 -5.04
N ILE A 73 9.56 2.34 -4.24
CA ILE A 73 10.13 3.62 -4.72
C ILE A 73 11.65 3.74 -4.54
N HIS A 74 12.26 2.85 -3.75
CA HIS A 74 13.71 2.83 -3.49
C HIS A 74 14.14 1.47 -2.93
N GLN A 75 15.31 0.98 -3.35
CA GLN A 75 15.99 -0.18 -2.76
C GLN A 75 17.45 0.16 -2.44
N GLY A 76 17.97 -0.41 -1.36
CA GLY A 76 19.32 -0.16 -0.87
C GLY A 76 19.40 0.91 0.23
N SER A 77 20.61 1.21 0.68
CA SER A 77 20.84 2.11 1.82
C SER A 77 20.33 3.53 1.55
N VAL A 78 19.65 4.11 2.55
CA VAL A 78 19.11 5.47 2.47
C VAL A 78 19.45 6.25 3.74
N THR A 79 19.89 7.50 3.58
CA THR A 79 20.07 8.41 4.71
C THR A 79 18.76 9.12 5.01
N ARG A 80 18.58 9.63 6.24
CA ARG A 80 17.37 10.39 6.60
C ARG A 80 17.08 11.57 5.65
N LYS A 81 18.11 12.29 5.20
CA LYS A 81 17.97 13.39 4.24
C LYS A 81 17.48 12.91 2.87
N LYS A 82 17.96 11.75 2.40
CA LYS A 82 17.48 11.15 1.14
C LYS A 82 16.06 10.60 1.30
N LEU A 83 15.74 10.01 2.44
CA LEU A 83 14.40 9.47 2.74
C LEU A 83 13.32 10.55 2.63
N ALA A 84 13.57 11.74 3.17
CA ALA A 84 12.61 12.84 3.06
C ALA A 84 12.38 13.29 1.60
N ARG A 85 13.38 13.15 0.73
CA ARG A 85 13.27 13.50 -0.71
C ARG A 85 12.55 12.43 -1.54
N LEU A 86 12.35 11.23 -0.99
CA LEU A 86 11.56 10.20 -1.64
C LEU A 86 10.05 10.45 -1.48
N ILE A 87 9.64 11.32 -0.55
CA ILE A 87 8.26 11.81 -0.48
C ILE A 87 8.06 12.75 -1.67
N GLY A 88 7.25 12.31 -2.61
CA GLY A 88 6.89 13.03 -3.82
C GLY A 88 5.45 12.77 -4.22
N PRO A 89 5.07 13.17 -5.45
CA PRO A 89 3.77 12.86 -6.01
C PRO A 89 3.46 11.36 -5.93
N SER A 90 2.21 11.00 -5.60
CA SER A 90 1.77 9.61 -5.70
C SER A 90 1.80 9.13 -7.16
N GLN A 91 2.00 7.83 -7.35
CA GLN A 91 1.94 7.20 -8.68
C GLN A 91 0.51 7.06 -9.23
N TYR A 92 -0.51 7.35 -8.42
CA TYR A 92 -1.92 7.03 -8.72
C TYR A 92 -2.84 8.25 -8.81
N ASP A 93 -2.30 9.36 -9.33
CA ASP A 93 -3.00 10.63 -9.53
C ASP A 93 -3.76 11.10 -8.26
N SER A 94 -3.01 11.26 -7.18
CA SER A 94 -3.60 11.62 -5.90
C SER A 94 -4.00 13.08 -5.79
N HIS A 95 -4.94 13.34 -4.89
CA HIS A 95 -5.33 14.67 -4.45
C HIS A 95 -5.47 14.68 -2.93
N PHE A 96 -4.79 15.62 -2.28
CA PHE A 96 -4.77 15.78 -0.84
C PHE A 96 -4.96 17.25 -0.47
N ASP A 97 -5.97 17.54 0.34
CA ASP A 97 -6.19 18.88 0.88
C ASP A 97 -5.19 19.18 1.99
N ASN A 98 -4.12 19.90 1.67
CA ASN A 98 -3.02 20.15 2.60
C ASN A 98 -3.42 21.15 3.69
N PRO A 99 -3.49 20.74 4.97
CA PRO A 99 -3.93 21.62 6.05
C PRO A 99 -2.89 22.70 6.41
N HIS A 100 -1.62 22.53 6.02
CA HIS A 100 -0.57 23.52 6.31
C HIS A 100 -0.57 24.66 5.31
N SER A 101 -0.74 24.38 4.01
CA SER A 101 -0.75 25.41 2.96
C SER A 101 -2.15 25.93 2.63
N GLY A 102 -3.20 25.19 2.97
CA GLY A 102 -4.57 25.46 2.54
C GLY A 102 -4.82 25.20 1.04
N GLN A 103 -3.85 24.60 0.34
CA GLN A 103 -3.95 24.27 -1.08
C GLN A 103 -3.86 22.76 -1.29
N ALA A 104 -4.48 22.25 -2.34
CA ALA A 104 -4.34 20.84 -2.69
C ALA A 104 -2.92 20.53 -3.19
N ASP A 105 -2.39 19.37 -2.79
CA ASP A 105 -1.20 18.77 -3.37
C ASP A 105 -1.47 17.32 -3.81
N ASN A 106 -0.51 16.71 -4.50
CA ASN A 106 -0.57 15.33 -4.95
C ASN A 106 0.47 14.45 -4.26
N LEU A 107 0.99 14.86 -3.10
CA LEU A 107 2.05 14.12 -2.42
C LEU A 107 1.49 12.88 -1.71
N MET A 108 2.27 11.80 -1.73
CA MET A 108 1.97 10.60 -0.97
C MET A 108 1.88 10.88 0.55
N GLU A 109 1.19 10.00 1.29
CA GLU A 109 1.10 10.06 2.76
C GLU A 109 2.49 9.97 3.42
N GLY A 110 3.32 9.05 2.94
CA GLY A 110 4.59 8.73 3.56
C GLY A 110 5.21 7.48 2.96
N ILE A 111 6.21 6.96 3.66
CA ILE A 111 7.03 5.84 3.22
C ILE A 111 7.00 4.76 4.30
N TYR A 112 6.71 3.54 3.87
CA TYR A 112 6.92 2.34 4.67
C TYR A 112 8.30 1.75 4.36
N LEU A 113 9.10 1.53 5.40
CA LEU A 113 10.46 1.03 5.28
C LEU A 113 10.57 -0.39 5.82
N ARG A 114 11.39 -1.19 5.14
CA ARG A 114 11.80 -2.51 5.57
C ARG A 114 13.31 -2.69 5.46
N THR A 115 13.87 -3.40 6.41
CA THR A 115 15.17 -4.05 6.25
C THR A 115 14.92 -5.55 6.07
N GLU A 116 15.65 -6.17 5.16
CA GLU A 116 15.48 -7.57 4.78
C GLU A 116 16.85 -8.26 4.81
N ALA A 117 16.90 -9.49 5.32
CA ALA A 117 18.08 -10.35 5.31
C ALA A 117 17.63 -11.81 5.41
N ASP A 118 18.38 -12.72 4.78
CA ASP A 118 18.14 -14.18 4.85
C ASP A 118 16.69 -14.60 4.54
N GLY A 119 16.07 -14.01 3.50
CA GLY A 119 14.72 -14.39 3.06
C GLY A 119 13.58 -13.75 3.87
N LYS A 120 13.87 -12.90 4.85
CA LYS A 120 12.88 -12.35 5.80
C LYS A 120 13.06 -10.86 6.06
N VAL A 121 11.98 -10.23 6.50
CA VAL A 121 12.00 -8.87 7.06
C VAL A 121 12.63 -8.91 8.46
N THR A 122 13.62 -8.04 8.69
CA THR A 122 14.34 -7.91 9.97
C THR A 122 14.00 -6.64 10.74
N GLY A 123 13.38 -5.66 10.08
CA GLY A 123 13.04 -4.37 10.68
C GLY A 123 12.01 -3.64 9.84
N ARG A 124 11.18 -2.85 10.52
CA ARG A 124 10.10 -2.07 9.90
C ARG A 124 10.01 -0.70 10.52
N ALA A 125 9.72 0.29 9.70
CA ALA A 125 9.45 1.65 10.17
C ALA A 125 8.49 2.34 9.20
N LYS A 126 7.92 3.47 9.64
CA LYS A 126 7.17 4.37 8.77
C LYS A 126 7.67 5.79 8.94
N PHE A 127 7.69 6.53 7.85
CA PHE A 127 7.96 7.95 7.82
C PHE A 127 6.78 8.64 7.14
N VAL A 128 5.89 9.23 7.95
CA VAL A 128 4.66 9.89 7.51
C VAL A 128 4.89 11.40 7.51
N ARG A 129 4.42 12.10 6.47
CA ARG A 129 4.60 13.55 6.39
C ARG A 129 3.73 14.29 7.43
N PRO A 130 4.23 15.38 8.03
CA PRO A 130 3.50 16.13 9.05
C PRO A 130 2.11 16.61 8.62
N GLU A 131 1.98 17.05 7.38
CA GLU A 131 0.72 17.56 6.79
C GLU A 131 -0.39 16.50 6.85
N PHE A 132 -0.03 15.25 6.57
CA PHE A 132 -0.97 14.13 6.63
C PHE A 132 -1.39 13.82 8.07
N VAL A 133 -0.42 13.79 8.99
CA VAL A 133 -0.70 13.58 10.43
C VAL A 133 -1.66 14.65 10.95
N GLU A 134 -1.47 15.91 10.54
CA GLU A 134 -2.34 17.01 10.94
C GLU A 134 -3.75 16.86 10.35
N LYS A 135 -3.88 16.48 9.07
CA LYS A 135 -5.18 16.21 8.46
C LYS A 135 -5.96 15.12 9.19
N ILE A 136 -5.28 14.06 9.62
CA ILE A 136 -5.90 12.97 10.39
C ILE A 136 -6.43 13.46 11.73
N LYS A 137 -5.69 14.31 12.45
CA LYS A 137 -6.16 14.90 13.72
C LYS A 137 -7.39 15.78 13.57
N GLN A 138 -7.49 16.50 12.45
CA GLN A 138 -8.62 17.38 12.14
C GLN A 138 -9.85 16.60 11.61
N SER A 139 -9.66 15.35 11.19
CA SER A 139 -10.73 14.53 10.63
C SER A 139 -11.62 13.98 11.75
N THR A 140 -12.93 14.12 11.60
CA THR A 140 -13.91 13.42 12.44
C THR A 140 -13.79 11.91 12.27
N HIS A 141 -14.14 11.14 13.31
CA HIS A 141 -14.14 9.68 13.24
C HIS A 141 -14.92 9.19 11.99
N TRP A 142 -14.25 8.34 11.20
CA TRP A 142 -14.69 7.82 9.89
C TRP A 142 -16.12 7.25 9.85
N GLN A 143 -16.70 6.87 10.99
CA GLN A 143 -18.07 6.34 11.10
C GLN A 143 -19.17 7.34 10.72
N HIS A 144 -18.87 8.65 10.68
CA HIS A 144 -19.86 9.70 10.39
C HIS A 144 -19.69 10.35 9.01
N GLN A 145 -18.77 9.87 8.19
CA GLN A 145 -18.52 10.44 6.86
C GLN A 145 -19.15 9.57 5.77
N VAL A 146 -19.71 10.23 4.75
CA VAL A 146 -20.15 9.54 3.53
C VAL A 146 -18.92 8.91 2.88
N MET A 147 -18.94 7.60 2.71
CA MET A 147 -17.90 6.88 2.00
C MET A 147 -17.84 7.36 0.55
N VAL A 148 -16.71 7.93 0.15
CA VAL A 148 -16.44 8.30 -1.24
C VAL A 148 -15.47 7.29 -1.82
N PRO A 149 -15.79 6.59 -2.92
CA PRO A 149 -14.87 5.64 -3.51
C PRO A 149 -13.72 6.36 -4.24
N ASN A 150 -12.50 5.81 -4.16
CA ASN A 150 -11.42 6.14 -5.06
C ASN A 150 -11.71 5.59 -6.47
N GLN A 151 -11.02 6.12 -7.47
CA GLN A 151 -11.24 5.74 -8.87
C GLN A 151 -10.09 4.86 -9.37
N LEU A 152 -10.44 3.92 -10.23
CA LEU A 152 -9.50 3.07 -10.95
C LEU A 152 -9.00 3.78 -12.21
N ALA A 153 -7.84 3.36 -12.72
CA ALA A 153 -7.42 3.70 -14.06
C ALA A 153 -8.36 3.07 -15.10
N ASP A 154 -8.48 3.67 -16.28
CA ASP A 154 -9.39 3.21 -17.36
C ASP A 154 -9.10 1.77 -17.81
N ASP A 155 -7.85 1.33 -17.69
CA ASP A 155 -7.34 0.02 -18.07
C ASP A 155 -7.20 -0.97 -16.89
N ALA A 156 -7.71 -0.60 -15.71
CA ALA A 156 -7.61 -1.45 -14.53
C ALA A 156 -8.50 -2.69 -14.66
N ASP A 157 -7.85 -3.86 -14.76
CA ASP A 157 -8.51 -5.15 -14.63
C ASP A 157 -8.41 -5.63 -13.18
N ILE A 158 -9.46 -5.38 -12.40
CA ILE A 158 -9.54 -5.81 -10.99
C ILE A 158 -10.13 -7.21 -10.82
N TRP A 159 -10.53 -7.84 -11.94
CA TRP A 159 -11.00 -9.22 -11.98
C TRP A 159 -10.24 -10.01 -13.06
N PRO A 160 -8.90 -10.02 -13.06
CA PRO A 160 -8.06 -10.62 -14.11
C PRO A 160 -8.09 -12.14 -14.07
#